data_AF-A0AA38UPM3-F1
#
_entry.id   AF-A0AA38UPM3-F1
#
_cell.length_a   1.000
_cell.length_b   1.000
_cell.length_c   1.000
_cell.angle_alpha   90.00
_cell.angle_beta   90.00
_cell.angle_gamma   90.00
#
_symmetry.space_group_name_H-M   'P 1'
#
loop_
_entity.id
_entity.type
_entity.pdbx_description
1 polymer ?
#
loop_
_entity_poly.entity_id
_entity_poly.type
_entity_poly.pdbx_seq_one_letter_code
_entity_poly.pdbx_strand_id
1 'polypeptide(L)'
;MKSTASSSLSLEEIYTPPPISAPSSPVPSDDEDCPPPGKHLPYELRLDRRRLKRDAKYQKPEKLFYGFGANIRDVLEYHRTHGLPLPNCQTKTLMWAFIMEDVVKHLCKVCRHDFQFVMPRGDYDMEIALYDSYTIHRENLARDEEEDVIRLLRRELDVCKDQEPRWYYSSIDED
;
A
#
# COMPACT_ATOMS: atom_id res chain seq x y z
N MET A 1 31.02 30.59 20.08
CA MET A 1 29.70 30.26 19.52
C MET A 1 29.89 29.23 18.44
N LYS A 2 29.53 27.96 18.68
CA LYS A 2 29.56 26.92 17.64
C LYS A 2 28.24 27.01 16.89
N SER A 3 28.29 27.45 15.63
CA SER A 3 27.16 27.42 14.72
C SER A 3 26.93 25.97 14.31
N THR A 4 25.86 25.35 14.81
CA THR A 4 25.39 24.05 14.34
C THR A 4 24.75 24.27 12.98
N ALA A 5 25.45 23.82 11.93
CA ALA A 5 24.88 23.71 10.60
C ALA A 5 23.69 22.75 10.66
N SER A 6 22.49 23.28 10.51
CA SER A 6 21.30 22.49 10.22
C SER A 6 21.45 22.00 8.79
N SER A 7 21.97 20.78 8.61
CA SER A 7 22.16 20.19 7.29
C SER A 7 20.79 19.81 6.74
N SER A 8 20.17 20.74 6.00
CA SER A 8 18.98 20.46 5.20
C SER A 8 19.35 19.48 4.09
N LEU A 9 18.61 18.37 3.98
CA LEU A 9 18.77 17.42 2.88
C LEU A 9 18.51 18.12 1.54
N SER A 10 19.35 17.87 0.55
CA SER A 10 19.16 18.39 -0.81
C SER A 10 18.01 17.65 -1.52
N LEU A 11 17.36 18.31 -2.49
CA LEU A 11 16.23 17.73 -3.23
C LEU A 11 16.60 16.38 -3.87
N GLU A 12 17.82 16.28 -4.40
CA GLU A 12 18.37 15.04 -4.96
C GLU A 12 18.50 13.94 -3.89
N GLU A 13 18.93 14.26 -2.67
CA GLU A 13 19.01 13.29 -1.57
C GLU A 13 17.63 12.80 -1.09
N ILE A 14 16.59 13.62 -1.23
CA ILE A 14 15.20 13.26 -0.88
C ILE A 14 14.68 12.20 -1.86
N TYR A 15 14.85 12.47 -3.15
CA TYR A 15 14.35 11.64 -4.24
C TYR A 15 15.30 10.49 -4.61
N THR A 16 16.52 10.46 -4.07
CA THR A 16 17.38 9.29 -4.20
C THR A 16 16.82 8.17 -3.32
N PRO A 17 16.21 7.11 -3.90
CA PRO A 17 15.83 5.93 -3.12
C PRO A 17 17.08 5.31 -2.49
N PRO A 18 16.97 4.47 -1.45
CA PRO A 18 18.14 3.74 -1.01
C PRO A 18 18.70 2.95 -2.21
N PRO A 19 20.03 2.71 -2.29
CA PRO A 19 20.55 1.73 -3.23
C PRO A 19 19.71 0.48 -3.07
N ILE A 20 19.28 -0.10 -4.20
CA ILE A 20 18.53 -1.36 -4.21
C ILE A 20 19.35 -2.30 -3.32
N SER A 21 18.84 -2.67 -2.16
CA SER A 21 19.31 -3.88 -1.53
C SER A 21 19.07 -4.92 -2.61
N ALA A 22 20.15 -5.39 -3.25
CA ALA A 22 20.08 -6.45 -4.25
C ALA A 22 19.05 -7.46 -3.75
N PRO A 23 18.11 -7.93 -4.59
CA PRO A 23 17.07 -8.85 -4.15
C PRO A 23 17.73 -9.86 -3.23
N SER A 24 17.34 -9.82 -1.95
CA SER A 24 18.07 -10.46 -0.86
C SER A 24 17.95 -11.95 -1.08
N SER A 25 18.80 -12.51 -1.94
CA SER A 25 18.59 -13.80 -2.60
C SER A 25 17.32 -13.81 -3.48
N PRO A 26 17.17 -14.78 -4.41
CA PRO A 26 15.83 -15.20 -4.77
C PRO A 26 15.22 -15.74 -3.46
N VAL A 27 14.44 -14.90 -2.77
CA VAL A 27 13.46 -15.44 -1.84
C VAL A 27 12.68 -16.45 -2.68
N PRO A 28 12.55 -17.71 -2.26
CA PRO A 28 11.65 -18.61 -2.96
C PRO A 28 10.35 -17.83 -3.10
N SER A 29 9.85 -17.74 -4.33
CA SER A 29 8.56 -17.16 -4.61
C SER A 29 7.56 -17.96 -3.78
N ASP A 30 7.28 -17.47 -2.57
CA ASP A 30 6.26 -17.97 -1.65
C ASP A 30 4.88 -17.57 -2.20
N ASP A 31 4.69 -17.76 -3.51
CA ASP A 31 3.40 -17.81 -4.18
C ASP A 31 2.53 -18.95 -3.60
N GLU A 32 3.11 -19.84 -2.77
CA GLU A 32 2.40 -20.89 -2.04
C GLU A 32 1.49 -20.36 -0.89
N ASP A 33 1.77 -19.18 -0.31
CA ASP A 33 0.95 -18.62 0.78
C ASP A 33 0.06 -17.44 0.34
N CYS A 34 0.24 -16.91 -0.87
CA CYS A 34 -0.62 -15.85 -1.40
C CYS A 34 -2.03 -16.39 -1.68
N PRO A 35 -3.10 -15.71 -1.22
CA PRO A 35 -4.46 -16.13 -1.51
C PRO A 35 -4.69 -16.25 -3.03
N PRO A 36 -5.59 -17.15 -3.47
CA PRO A 36 -5.82 -17.39 -4.89
C PRO A 36 -6.17 -16.09 -5.63
N PRO A 37 -5.82 -16.01 -6.92
CA PRO A 37 -6.03 -14.80 -7.71
C PRO A 37 -7.52 -14.41 -7.77
N GLY A 38 -7.78 -13.10 -7.71
CA GLY A 38 -9.12 -12.52 -7.71
C GLY A 38 -9.68 -12.21 -6.32
N LYS A 39 -10.85 -11.57 -6.30
CA LYS A 39 -11.45 -11.01 -5.08
C LYS A 39 -12.10 -12.04 -4.15
N HIS A 40 -12.21 -13.30 -4.57
CA HIS A 40 -12.90 -14.33 -3.79
C HIS A 40 -11.94 -15.04 -2.83
N LEU A 41 -11.95 -14.62 -1.57
CA LEU A 41 -11.19 -15.30 -0.52
C LEU A 41 -11.82 -16.65 -0.14
N PRO A 42 -11.02 -17.67 0.22
CA PRO A 42 -11.47 -18.87 0.92
C PRO A 42 -12.26 -18.55 2.19
N TYR A 43 -13.12 -19.47 2.65
CA TYR A 43 -13.97 -19.24 3.84
C TYR A 43 -13.13 -19.03 5.11
N GLU A 44 -12.00 -19.71 5.21
CA GLU A 44 -11.07 -19.71 6.32
C GLU A 44 -10.40 -18.34 6.51
N LEU A 45 -10.26 -17.58 5.42
CA LEU A 45 -9.65 -16.24 5.40
C LEU A 45 -10.69 -15.13 5.51
N ARG A 46 -11.98 -15.46 5.60
CA ARG A 46 -13.06 -14.48 5.76
C ARG A 46 -13.41 -14.30 7.23
N LEU A 47 -13.65 -13.05 7.63
CA LEU A 47 -14.10 -12.76 8.99
C LEU A 47 -15.53 -13.27 9.23
N ASP A 48 -15.67 -14.33 10.03
CA ASP A 48 -16.97 -14.76 10.53
C ASP A 48 -17.48 -13.83 11.64
N ARG A 49 -18.24 -12.81 11.22
CA ARG A 49 -18.86 -11.84 12.13
C ARG A 49 -19.88 -12.44 13.10
N ARG A 50 -20.45 -13.61 12.82
CA ARG A 50 -21.38 -14.28 13.74
C ARG A 50 -20.60 -14.94 14.88
N ARG A 51 -19.51 -15.64 14.55
CA ARG A 51 -18.61 -16.24 15.54
C ARG A 51 -17.90 -15.18 16.36
N LEU A 52 -17.40 -14.11 15.73
CA LEU A 52 -16.77 -12.98 16.43
C LEU A 52 -17.63 -12.42 17.59
N LYS A 53 -18.96 -12.44 17.45
CA LYS A 53 -19.89 -11.93 18.48
C LYS A 53 -20.28 -12.95 19.55
N ARG A 54 -20.12 -14.25 19.29
CA ARG A 54 -20.75 -15.33 20.08
C ARG A 54 -19.76 -16.33 20.66
N ASP A 55 -18.59 -16.45 20.05
CA ASP A 55 -17.57 -17.42 20.41
C ASP A 55 -16.35 -16.67 20.92
N ALA A 56 -16.18 -16.63 22.25
CA ALA A 56 -15.05 -15.98 22.90
C ALA A 56 -13.69 -16.64 22.59
N LYS A 57 -13.71 -17.86 22.01
CA LYS A 57 -12.51 -18.58 21.58
C LYS A 57 -12.26 -18.44 20.08
N TYR A 58 -13.08 -17.68 19.38
CA TYR A 58 -12.89 -17.45 17.95
C TYR A 58 -11.60 -16.66 17.71
N GLN A 59 -10.66 -17.30 17.03
CA GLN A 59 -9.47 -16.63 16.51
C GLN A 59 -9.84 -16.00 15.17
N LYS A 60 -9.74 -14.66 15.10
CA LYS A 60 -9.95 -13.93 13.84
C LYS A 60 -8.85 -14.34 12.84
N PRO A 61 -9.17 -14.58 11.56
CA PRO A 61 -8.15 -14.81 10.55
C PRO A 61 -7.29 -13.56 10.36
N GLU A 62 -6.07 -13.71 9.88
CA GLU A 62 -5.24 -12.55 9.56
C GLU A 62 -5.94 -11.63 8.54
N LYS A 63 -5.77 -10.33 8.72
CA LYS A 63 -6.40 -9.35 7.83
C LYS A 63 -5.58 -9.24 6.54
N LEU A 64 -6.29 -9.29 5.42
CA LEU A 64 -5.72 -9.26 4.08
C LEU A 64 -6.21 -8.02 3.35
N PHE A 65 -5.39 -7.52 2.45
CA PHE A 65 -5.67 -6.31 1.69
C PHE A 65 -5.59 -6.62 0.20
N TYR A 66 -6.58 -6.15 -0.56
CA TYR A 66 -6.67 -6.37 -2.00
C TYR A 66 -6.34 -5.08 -2.73
N GLY A 67 -5.28 -5.10 -3.53
CA GLY A 67 -4.76 -3.87 -4.10
C GLY A 67 -3.59 -4.07 -5.04
N PHE A 68 -2.85 -2.99 -5.24
CA PHE A 68 -1.65 -2.95 -6.07
C PHE A 68 -0.42 -2.75 -5.21
N GLY A 69 0.64 -3.49 -5.51
CA GLY A 69 1.94 -3.26 -4.90
C GLY A 69 2.69 -2.14 -5.62
N ALA A 70 3.39 -1.31 -4.84
CA ALA A 70 4.26 -0.26 -5.31
C ALA A 70 5.57 -0.23 -4.51
N ASN A 71 6.62 0.32 -5.09
CA ASN A 71 7.87 0.58 -4.38
C ASN A 71 7.99 2.06 -4.03
N ILE A 72 8.88 2.39 -3.08
CA ILE A 72 9.11 3.78 -2.68
C ILE A 72 9.51 4.67 -3.86
N ARG A 73 10.16 4.08 -4.87
CA ARG A 73 10.54 4.76 -6.11
C ARG A 73 9.33 5.26 -6.89
N ASP A 74 8.30 4.43 -7.02
CA ASP A 74 7.08 4.76 -7.77
C ASP A 74 6.36 5.93 -7.10
N VAL A 75 6.31 5.93 -5.77
CA VAL A 75 5.73 7.02 -4.98
C VAL A 75 6.54 8.30 -5.06
N LEU A 76 7.87 8.21 -4.94
CA LEU A 76 8.75 9.37 -5.06
C LEU A 76 8.62 10.02 -6.45
N GLU A 77 8.55 9.20 -7.50
CA GLU A 77 8.35 9.70 -8.86
C GLU A 77 6.96 10.30 -9.04
N TYR A 78 5.91 9.67 -8.51
CA TYR A 78 4.55 10.22 -8.53
C TYR A 78 4.48 11.59 -7.83
N HIS A 79 5.05 11.69 -6.63
CA HIS A 79 5.12 12.92 -5.85
C HIS A 79 5.81 14.04 -6.64
N ARG A 80 6.94 13.71 -7.28
CA ARG A 80 7.73 14.64 -8.10
C ARG A 80 6.97 15.11 -9.34
N THR A 81 6.40 14.18 -10.11
CA THR A 81 5.68 14.47 -11.36
C THR A 81 4.43 15.32 -11.15
N HIS A 82 3.76 15.15 -10.01
CA HIS A 82 2.57 15.93 -9.64
C HIS A 82 2.90 17.22 -8.87
N GLY A 83 4.18 17.50 -8.61
CA GLY A 83 4.61 18.73 -7.94
C GLY A 83 4.03 18.89 -6.54
N LEU A 84 3.87 17.77 -5.81
CA LEU A 84 3.31 17.77 -4.45
C LEU A 84 4.26 18.50 -3.47
N PRO A 85 3.72 19.14 -2.42
CA PRO A 85 4.52 19.92 -1.49
C PRO A 85 5.47 19.03 -0.69
N LEU A 86 6.75 19.42 -0.61
CA LEU A 86 7.72 18.68 0.18
C LEU A 86 7.42 18.81 1.68
N PRO A 87 7.38 17.70 2.43
CA PRO A 87 7.24 17.73 3.88
C PRO A 87 8.43 18.42 4.54
N ASN A 88 8.16 19.30 5.51
CA ASN A 88 9.22 19.90 6.32
C ASN A 88 9.63 18.94 7.43
N CYS A 89 10.53 18.01 7.12
CA CYS A 89 10.98 16.96 8.02
C CYS A 89 12.49 16.93 8.19
N GLN A 90 12.95 16.62 9.40
CA GLN A 90 14.37 16.57 9.74
C GLN A 90 15.03 15.24 9.37
N THR A 91 14.25 14.18 9.20
CA THR A 91 14.77 12.84 8.86
C THR A 91 14.14 12.32 7.56
N LYS A 92 14.94 11.57 6.81
CA LYS A 92 14.54 10.98 5.53
C LYS A 92 13.40 9.97 5.68
N THR A 93 13.41 9.17 6.73
CA THR A 93 12.34 8.21 7.04
C THR A 93 11.00 8.89 7.28
N LEU A 94 10.97 9.96 8.10
CA LEU A 94 9.73 10.71 8.33
C LEU A 94 9.26 11.41 7.05
N MET A 95 10.20 11.99 6.30
CA MET A 95 9.87 12.63 5.03
C MET A 95 9.24 11.66 4.03
N TRP A 96 9.74 10.42 3.92
CA TRP A 96 9.12 9.40 3.08
C TRP A 96 7.73 9.00 3.58
N ALA A 97 7.53 8.87 4.89
CA ALA A 97 6.20 8.61 5.45
C ALA A 97 5.17 9.69 5.05
N PHE A 98 5.55 10.96 5.14
CA PHE A 98 4.68 12.06 4.71
C PHE A 98 4.49 12.11 3.20
N ILE A 99 5.53 11.84 2.41
CA ILE A 99 5.39 11.75 0.94
C ILE A 99 4.40 10.65 0.57
N MET A 100 4.49 9.47 1.19
CA MET A 100 3.54 8.37 0.97
C MET A 100 2.11 8.80 1.32
N GLU A 101 1.92 9.45 2.47
CA GLU A 101 0.61 9.97 2.89
C GLU A 101 0.05 11.00 1.90
N ASP A 102 0.87 11.93 1.41
CA ASP A 102 0.47 12.96 0.46
C ASP A 102 0.11 12.37 -0.91
N VAL A 103 0.87 11.38 -1.38
CA VAL A 103 0.56 10.65 -2.61
C VAL A 103 -0.77 9.91 -2.48
N VAL A 104 -1.01 9.21 -1.37
CA VAL A 104 -2.27 8.52 -1.12
C VAL A 104 -3.44 9.50 -1.10
N LYS A 105 -3.33 10.61 -0.36
CA LYS A 105 -4.38 11.65 -0.34
C LYS A 105 -4.66 12.20 -1.73
N HIS A 106 -3.61 12.43 -2.53
CA HIS A 106 -3.77 12.90 -3.89
C HIS A 106 -4.48 11.86 -4.77
N LEU A 107 -4.07 10.59 -4.69
CA LEU A 107 -4.72 9.48 -5.40
C LEU A 107 -6.18 9.33 -4.99
N CYS A 108 -6.50 9.44 -3.70
CA CYS A 108 -7.88 9.37 -3.22
C CYS A 108 -8.75 10.46 -3.85
N LYS A 109 -8.20 11.68 -3.98
CA LYS A 109 -8.88 12.80 -4.61
C LYS A 109 -9.08 12.60 -6.12
N VAL A 110 -8.05 12.11 -6.83
CA VAL A 110 -8.10 11.92 -8.29
C VAL A 110 -9.01 10.76 -8.67
N CYS A 111 -8.94 9.65 -7.93
CA CYS A 111 -9.74 8.44 -8.18
C CYS A 111 -11.12 8.52 -7.53
N ARG A 112 -11.37 9.51 -6.65
CA ARG A 112 -12.61 9.66 -5.86
C ARG A 112 -12.94 8.40 -5.06
N HIS A 113 -11.91 7.76 -4.53
CA HIS A 113 -12.00 6.54 -3.75
C HIS A 113 -11.06 6.63 -2.56
N ASP A 114 -11.43 6.04 -1.43
CA ASP A 114 -10.60 6.08 -0.23
C ASP A 114 -9.71 4.85 -0.19
N PHE A 115 -8.44 5.01 -0.55
CA PHE A 115 -7.46 3.93 -0.52
C PHE A 115 -6.83 3.80 0.86
N GLN A 116 -6.54 2.57 1.26
CA GLN A 116 -5.68 2.31 2.40
C GLN A 116 -4.25 2.09 1.93
N PHE A 117 -3.31 2.55 2.75
CA PHE A 117 -1.89 2.34 2.53
C PHE A 117 -1.38 1.33 3.53
N VAL A 118 -0.82 0.23 3.02
CA VAL A 118 -0.40 -0.89 3.85
C VAL A 118 1.04 -1.25 3.51
N MET A 119 1.80 -1.71 4.49
CA MET A 119 3.13 -2.28 4.28
C MET A 119 2.95 -3.79 4.06
N PRO A 120 3.00 -4.31 2.82
CA PRO A 120 2.73 -5.73 2.58
C PRO A 120 3.91 -6.59 3.04
N ARG A 121 3.64 -7.86 3.35
CA ARG A 121 4.68 -8.90 3.40
C ARG A 121 5.05 -9.25 1.95
N GLY A 122 6.32 -9.12 1.57
CA GLY A 122 6.83 -9.54 0.26
C GLY A 122 7.67 -8.49 -0.47
N ASP A 123 7.55 -8.47 -1.80
CA ASP A 123 8.48 -7.79 -2.72
C ASP A 123 8.24 -6.28 -2.90
N TYR A 124 7.14 -5.76 -2.36
CA TYR A 124 6.79 -4.35 -2.49
C TYR A 124 7.01 -3.61 -1.18
N ASP A 125 7.54 -2.40 -1.27
CA ASP A 125 7.67 -1.52 -0.10
C ASP A 125 6.29 -1.13 0.46
N MET A 126 5.23 -1.17 -0.37
CA MET A 126 3.89 -0.74 0.01
C MET A 126 2.80 -1.32 -0.90
N GLU A 127 1.56 -1.26 -0.41
CA GLU A 127 0.34 -1.61 -1.11
C GLU A 127 -0.67 -0.45 -1.07
N ILE A 128 -1.27 -0.17 -2.22
CA ILE A 128 -2.46 0.69 -2.36
C ILE A 128 -3.68 -0.22 -2.39
N ALA A 129 -4.32 -0.36 -1.23
CA ALA A 129 -5.43 -1.29 -1.01
C ALA A 129 -6.78 -0.66 -1.38
N LEU A 130 -7.55 -1.38 -2.20
CA LEU A 130 -8.94 -1.09 -2.53
C LEU A 130 -9.89 -1.70 -1.50
N TYR A 131 -9.58 -2.90 -1.01
CA TYR A 131 -10.42 -3.61 -0.06
C TYR A 131 -9.63 -4.23 1.08
N ASP A 132 -10.30 -4.35 2.22
CA ASP A 132 -9.90 -5.15 3.38
C ASP A 132 -10.78 -6.42 3.43
N SER A 133 -10.18 -7.58 3.67
CA SER A 133 -10.88 -8.88 3.75
C SER A 133 -12.01 -8.92 4.77
N TYR A 134 -11.97 -8.08 5.80
CA TYR A 134 -13.00 -7.99 6.83
C TYR A 134 -14.23 -7.20 6.36
N THR A 135 -14.05 -6.28 5.40
CA THR A 135 -15.10 -5.35 4.97
C THR A 135 -15.52 -5.50 3.52
N ILE A 136 -14.76 -6.21 2.68
CA ILE A 136 -15.03 -6.38 1.24
C ILE A 136 -16.47 -6.79 0.92
N HIS A 137 -17.11 -7.61 1.75
CA HIS A 137 -18.50 -8.02 1.54
C HIS A 137 -19.56 -6.91 1.75
N ARG A 138 -19.17 -5.77 2.33
CA ARG A 138 -20.03 -4.62 2.61
C ARG A 138 -19.67 -3.40 1.77
N GLU A 139 -18.37 -3.24 1.51
CA GLU A 139 -17.78 -2.06 0.86
C GLU A 139 -17.44 -2.32 -0.61
N ASN A 140 -17.90 -3.45 -1.16
CA ASN A 140 -17.67 -3.77 -2.56
C ASN A 140 -18.31 -2.69 -3.44
N LEU A 141 -17.51 -2.10 -4.32
CA LEU A 141 -18.00 -1.17 -5.31
C LEU A 141 -18.88 -1.91 -6.32
N ALA A 142 -19.76 -1.17 -7.01
CA ALA A 142 -20.35 -1.71 -8.22
C ALA A 142 -19.23 -2.02 -9.24
N ARG A 143 -19.47 -3.00 -10.11
CA ARG A 143 -18.41 -3.48 -11.02
C ARG A 143 -17.84 -2.36 -11.90
N ASP A 144 -18.71 -1.51 -12.42
CA ASP A 144 -18.37 -0.34 -13.23
C ASP A 144 -17.61 0.73 -12.43
N GLU A 145 -18.02 0.99 -11.19
CA GLU A 145 -17.30 1.89 -10.28
C GLU A 145 -15.89 1.37 -9.96
N GLU A 146 -15.74 0.06 -9.72
CA GLU A 146 -14.44 -0.55 -9.48
C GLU A 146 -13.54 -0.49 -10.73
N GLU A 147 -14.08 -0.85 -11.90
CA GLU A 147 -13.36 -0.76 -13.18
C GLU A 147 -12.91 0.68 -13.46
N ASP A 148 -13.73 1.67 -13.10
CA ASP A 148 -13.40 3.09 -13.19
C ASP A 148 -12.26 3.51 -12.24
N VAL A 149 -12.32 3.09 -10.98
CA VAL A 149 -11.27 3.36 -9.96
C VAL A 149 -9.96 2.72 -10.39
N ILE A 150 -9.96 1.45 -10.80
CA ILE A 150 -8.76 0.74 -11.27
C ILE A 150 -8.18 1.42 -12.51
N ARG A 151 -9.03 1.82 -13.47
CA ARG A 151 -8.58 2.53 -14.67
C ARG A 151 -7.91 3.87 -14.31
N LEU A 152 -8.48 4.62 -13.37
CA LEU A 152 -7.87 5.88 -12.90
C LEU A 152 -6.54 5.60 -12.22
N LEU A 153 -6.47 4.62 -11.32
CA LEU A 153 -5.23 4.28 -10.63
C LEU A 153 -4.12 3.86 -11.60
N ARG A 154 -4.44 3.05 -12.63
CA ARG A 154 -3.52 2.68 -13.71
C ARG A 154 -3.06 3.85 -14.56
N ARG A 155 -3.89 4.88 -14.70
CA ARG A 155 -3.51 6.11 -15.42
C ARG A 155 -2.54 6.94 -14.60
N GLU A 156 -2.79 7.03 -13.30
CA GLU A 156 -2.03 7.89 -12.38
C GLU A 156 -0.70 7.26 -11.97
N LEU A 157 -0.65 5.95 -11.74
CA LEU A 157 0.54 5.26 -11.25
C LEU A 157 1.00 4.17 -12.23
N ASP A 158 2.16 4.38 -12.84
CA ASP A 158 2.68 3.51 -13.90
C ASP A 158 2.84 2.05 -13.46
N VAL A 159 3.26 1.82 -12.21
CA VAL A 159 3.44 0.47 -11.65
C VAL A 159 2.15 -0.36 -11.69
N CYS A 160 0.98 0.27 -11.70
CA CYS A 160 -0.31 -0.42 -11.75
C CYS A 160 -0.72 -0.86 -13.16
N LYS A 161 -0.12 -0.30 -14.22
CA LYS A 161 -0.55 -0.54 -15.62
C LYS A 161 -0.46 -2.01 -16.02
N ASP A 162 0.64 -2.65 -15.64
CA ASP A 162 0.95 -4.04 -16.01
C ASP A 162 0.70 -5.03 -14.86
N GLN A 163 0.08 -4.57 -13.76
CA GLN A 163 -0.27 -5.40 -12.61
C GLN A 163 -1.78 -5.66 -12.58
N GLU A 164 -2.14 -6.85 -12.11
CA GLU A 164 -3.49 -7.16 -11.65
C GLU A 164 -3.56 -7.02 -10.12
N PRO A 165 -4.66 -6.50 -9.57
CA PRO A 165 -4.80 -6.40 -8.13
C PRO A 165 -4.91 -7.79 -7.50
N ARG A 166 -4.24 -7.98 -6.36
CA ARG A 166 -4.16 -9.25 -5.64
C ARG A 166 -4.18 -9.02 -4.13
N TRP A 167 -4.30 -10.12 -3.38
CA TRP A 167 -4.28 -10.09 -1.92
C TRP A 167 -2.87 -10.05 -1.37
N TYR A 168 -2.66 -9.23 -0.34
CA TYR A 168 -1.43 -9.13 0.43
C TYR A 168 -1.73 -9.29 1.93
N TYR A 169 -0.79 -9.93 2.64
CA TYR A 169 -0.75 -9.87 4.09
C TYR A 169 -0.07 -8.57 4.52
N SER A 170 -0.54 -7.97 5.61
CA SER A 170 0.18 -6.85 6.23
C SER A 170 1.43 -7.35 6.97
N SER A 171 2.51 -6.61 6.85
CA SER A 171 3.73 -6.82 7.66
C SER A 171 3.58 -6.35 9.11
N ILE A 172 2.52 -5.59 9.40
CA ILE A 172 2.17 -5.12 10.73
C ILE A 172 0.95 -5.89 11.20
N ASP A 173 1.09 -6.57 12.35
CA ASP A 173 -0.03 -7.22 13.01
C ASP A 173 -1.01 -6.16 13.54
N GLU A 174 -2.24 -6.13 13.01
CA GLU A 174 -3.32 -5.29 13.54
C GLU A 174 -4.05 -6.05 14.67
N ASP A 175 -3.70 -5.74 15.92
CA ASP A 175 -4.35 -6.26 17.15
C ASP A 175 -5.84 -5.90 17.26
#